data_AF-A0A1S9N4U0-F1
#
_entry.id   AF-A0A1S9N4U0-F1
#
_cell.length_a   1.000
_cell.length_b   1.000
_cell.length_c   1.000
_cell.angle_alpha   90.00
_cell.angle_beta   90.00
_cell.angle_gamma   90.00
#
_symmetry.space_group_name_H-M   'P 1'
#
loop_
_entity.id
_entity.type
_entity.pdbx_description
1 polymer ?
#
loop_
_entity_poly.entity_id
_entity_poly.type
_entity_poly.pdbx_seq_one_letter_code
_entity_poly.pdbx_strand_id
1 'polypeptide(L)' 'MAVTKSIETASLSIEFQSGTDKAGDAIFSKKTFSNVKTDASAQNVYEVAEAIKAVLSSNTRDYFINESSSLINA' A
#
# COMPACT_ATOMS: atom_id res chain seq x y z
N MET A 1 26.54 -14.13 15.99
CA MET A 1 26.39 -13.52 14.66
C MET A 1 25.17 -12.61 14.71
N ALA A 2 25.17 -11.50 13.96
CA ALA A 2 24.07 -10.53 13.99
C ALA A 2 23.07 -10.88 12.88
N VAL A 3 21.78 -10.96 13.24
CA VAL A 3 20.71 -11.17 12.25
C VAL A 3 20.46 -9.88 11.49
N THR A 4 20.46 -9.93 10.16
CA THR A 4 20.13 -8.79 9.28
C THR A 4 18.77 -8.99 8.60
N LYS A 5 18.08 -7.90 8.31
CA LYS A 5 16.80 -7.88 7.58
C LYS A 5 17.05 -7.44 6.14
N SER A 6 16.56 -8.20 5.16
CA SER A 6 16.58 -7.87 3.74
C SER A 6 15.16 -7.79 3.21
N ILE A 7 14.75 -6.66 2.64
CA ILE A 7 13.42 -6.49 2.04
C ILE A 7 13.43 -7.16 0.66
N GLU A 8 12.55 -8.15 0.48
CA GLU A 8 12.47 -8.94 -0.75
C GLU A 8 11.41 -8.40 -1.71
N THR A 9 10.27 -7.98 -1.17
CA THR A 9 9.15 -7.44 -1.97
C THR A 9 8.46 -6.30 -1.25
N ALA A 10 7.94 -5.36 -2.04
CA ALA A 10 7.09 -4.28 -1.56
C ALA A 10 5.86 -4.11 -2.46
N SER A 11 4.74 -3.70 -1.87
CA SER A 11 3.49 -3.40 -2.57
C SER A 11 2.76 -2.23 -1.93
N LEU A 12 2.11 -1.41 -2.75
CA LEU A 12 1.28 -0.27 -2.31
C LEU A 12 -0.18 -0.69 -2.32
N SER A 13 -0.87 -0.58 -1.19
CA SER A 13 -2.32 -0.74 -1.09
C SER A 13 -2.99 0.61 -0.83
N ILE A 14 -4.03 0.91 -1.61
CA ILE A 14 -4.87 2.09 -1.44
C ILE A 14 -6.27 1.62 -1.05
N GLU A 15 -6.81 2.16 0.05
CA GLU A 15 -8.21 1.97 0.39
C GLU A 15 -9.10 2.92 -0.40
N PHE A 16 -10.10 2.36 -1.07
CA PHE A 16 -11.10 3.08 -1.83
C PHE A 16 -12.50 2.62 -1.43
N GLN A 17 -13.45 3.54 -1.47
CA GLN A 17 -14.86 3.23 -1.26
C GLN A 17 -15.36 2.41 -2.45
N SER A 18 -15.68 1.14 -2.20
CA SER A 18 -16.19 0.22 -3.23
C SER A 18 -17.71 0.18 -3.26
N GLY A 19 -18.39 0.72 -2.25
CA GLY A 19 -19.84 0.85 -2.22
C GLY A 19 -20.37 1.43 -0.93
N THR A 20 -21.65 1.15 -0.68
CA THR A 20 -22.36 1.46 0.57
C THR A 20 -23.15 0.25 1.00
N ASP A 21 -23.31 0.03 2.30
CA ASP A 21 -24.12 -1.06 2.83
C ASP A 21 -25.62 -0.71 2.86
N LYS A 22 -26.43 -1.58 3.47
CA LYS A 22 -27.89 -1.38 3.59
C LYS A 22 -28.28 -0.22 4.53
N ALA A 23 -27.39 0.19 5.43
CA ALA A 23 -27.58 1.35 6.30
C ALA A 23 -27.09 2.66 5.66
N GLY A 24 -26.41 2.57 4.51
CA GLY A 24 -25.80 3.71 3.82
C GLY A 24 -24.36 3.99 4.24
N ASP A 25 -23.78 3.14 5.08
CA ASP A 25 -22.39 3.28 5.52
C ASP A 25 -21.42 2.88 4.41
N ALA A 26 -20.35 3.65 4.25
CA ALA A 26 -19.36 3.43 3.20
C ALA A 26 -18.60 2.11 3.42
N ILE A 27 -18.60 1.25 2.39
CA ILE A 27 -17.79 0.03 2.35
C ILE A 27 -16.47 0.35 1.66
N PHE A 28 -15.36 0.02 2.30
CA PHE A 28 -14.02 0.21 1.76
C PHE A 28 -13.39 -1.11 1.34
N SER A 29 -12.59 -1.06 0.29
CA SER A 29 -11.80 -2.20 -0.21
C SER A 29 -10.40 -1.72 -0.58
N LYS A 30 -9.43 -2.64 -0.63
CA LYS A 30 -8.04 -2.33 -0.98
C LYS A 30 -7.78 -2.64 -2.45
N LYS A 31 -7.20 -1.67 -3.17
CA LYS A 31 -6.55 -1.91 -4.45
C LYS A 31 -5.05 -1.96 -4.22
N THR A 32 -4.44 -3.09 -4.55
CA THR A 32 -3.01 -3.33 -4.33
C THR A 32 -2.24 -3.29 -5.65
N PHE A 33 -1.13 -2.57 -5.65
CA PHE A 33 -0.16 -2.47 -6.72
C PHE A 33 1.12 -3.16 -6.26
N SER A 34 1.40 -4.31 -6.86
CA SER A 34 2.60 -5.10 -6.57
C SER A 34 3.84 -4.50 -7.22
N ASN A 35 5.01 -5.03 -6.84
CA ASN A 35 6.31 -4.68 -7.43
C ASN A 35 6.68 -3.21 -7.25
N VAL A 36 6.35 -2.64 -6.09
CA VAL A 36 6.94 -1.37 -5.66
C VAL A 36 8.43 -1.63 -5.37
N LYS A 37 9.29 -0.67 -5.72
CA LYS A 37 10.72 -0.77 -5.42
C LYS A 37 10.92 -0.88 -3.91
N THR A 38 11.76 -1.82 -3.48
CA THR A 38 12.03 -2.11 -2.06
C THR A 38 12.84 -1.02 -1.35
N ASP A 39 13.46 -0.13 -2.11
CA ASP A 39 14.24 1.03 -1.64
C ASP A 39 13.54 2.37 -1.92
N ALA A 40 12.27 2.36 -2.35
CA ALA A 40 11.52 3.58 -2.56
C ALA A 40 11.32 4.34 -1.23
N SER A 41 11.55 5.65 -1.24
CA SER A 41 11.25 6.49 -0.08
C SER A 41 9.73 6.54 0.16
N ALA A 42 9.34 6.63 1.44
CA ALA A 42 7.92 6.76 1.81
C ALA A 42 7.25 7.97 1.14
N GLN A 43 7.98 9.09 0.99
CA GLN A 43 7.50 10.29 0.30
C GLN A 43 7.14 9.99 -1.16
N ASN A 44 8.02 9.31 -1.91
CA ASN A 44 7.77 9.01 -3.31
C ASN A 44 6.58 8.05 -3.47
N VAL A 45 6.46 7.05 -2.60
CA VAL A 45 5.32 6.12 -2.61
C VAL A 45 4.01 6.86 -2.31
N TYR A 46 4.04 7.78 -1.35
CA TYR A 46 2.87 8.59 -0.98
C TYR A 46 2.41 9.51 -2.13
N GLU A 47 3.34 10.19 -2.79
CA GLU A 47 3.02 11.05 -3.94
C GLU A 47 2.39 10.26 -5.10
N VAL A 48 2.89 9.05 -5.36
CA VAL A 48 2.27 8.14 -6.34
C VAL A 48 0.86 7.71 -5.91
N ALA A 49 0.65 7.45 -4.61
CA ALA A 49 -0.67 7.10 -4.09
C ALA A 49 -1.69 8.25 -4.27
N GLU A 50 -1.29 9.49 -4.01
CA GLU A 50 -2.13 10.68 -4.24
C GLU A 50 -2.44 10.88 -5.73
N ALA A 51 -1.46 10.66 -6.62
CA ALA A 51 -1.68 10.73 -8.06
C ALA A 51 -2.67 9.66 -8.54
N ILE A 52 -2.60 8.43 -8.02
CA ILE A 52 -3.55 7.35 -8.33
C ILE A 52 -4.95 7.68 -7.80
N LYS A 53 -5.05 8.22 -6.58
CA LYS A 53 -6.32 8.68 -5.99
C LYS A 53 -7.01 9.71 -6.88
N ALA A 54 -6.27 10.66 -7.45
CA ALA A 54 -6.82 11.66 -8.37
C ALA A 54 -7.52 11.03 -9.59
N VAL A 55 -7.14 9.81 -9.98
CA VAL A 55 -7.74 9.07 -11.10
C VAL A 55 -8.89 8.15 -10.66
N LEU A 56 -8.82 7.56 -9.45
CA LEU A 56 -9.74 6.52 -8.99
C LEU A 56 -11.21 6.96 -8.91
N SER A 57 -11.53 8.26 -8.91
CA SER A 57 -12.89 8.85 -8.85
C SER A 57 -13.73 8.45 -7.62
N SER A 58 -13.28 7.50 -6.81
CA SER A 58 -13.85 7.06 -5.54
C SER A 58 -13.20 7.78 -4.36
N ASN A 59 -13.94 7.92 -3.25
CA ASN A 59 -13.35 8.35 -1.99
C ASN A 59 -12.27 7.36 -1.56
N THR A 60 -11.09 7.87 -1.22
CA THR A 60 -9.99 7.08 -0.67
C THR A 60 -9.73 7.48 0.78
N ARG A 61 -9.19 6.56 1.57
CA ARG A 61 -8.93 6.80 2.98
C ARG A 61 -7.45 6.71 3.31
N ASP A 62 -6.94 5.48 3.39
CA ASP A 62 -5.59 5.18 3.86
C ASP A 62 -4.72 4.55 2.76
N TYR A 63 -3.39 4.73 2.90
CA TYR A 63 -2.38 4.13 2.05
C TYR A 63 -1.43 3.28 2.88
N PHE A 64 -1.04 2.13 2.34
CA PHE A 64 -0.16 1.18 3.02
C PHE A 64 0.97 0.76 2.09
N ILE A 65 2.20 0.80 2.60
CA ILE A 65 3.29 0.01 2.02
C ILE A 65 3.33 -1.32 2.78
N ASN A 66 3.25 -2.44 2.06
CA ASN A 66 3.38 -3.77 2.63
C ASN A 66 4.70 -4.38 2.12
N GLU A 67 5.53 -4.82 3.05
CA GLU A 67 6.86 -5.36 2.76
C GLU A 67 6.98 -6.79 3.28
N SER A 68 7.57 -7.66 2.49
CA SER A 68 8.06 -8.96 2.95
C SER A 68 9.57 -8.92 3.06
N SER A 69 10.13 -9.51 4.12
CA SER A 69 11.57 -9.49 4.35
C SER A 69 12.09 -10.85 4.78
N SER A 70 13.29 -11.19 4.33
CA SER A 70 14.07 -12.30 4.85
C SER A 70 14.89 -11.86 6.07
N LEU A 71 15.11 -12.79 7.01
CA LEU A 71 16.00 -12.60 8.16
C LEU A 71 17.19 -13.54 7.98
N ILE A 72 18.39 -12.97 7.85
CA ILE A 72 19.61 -13.70 7.50
C ILE A 72 20.52 -13.70 8.73
N ASN A 73 20.93 -14.89 9.17
CA ASN A 73 21.95 -15.08 10.19
C ASN A 73 23.19 -15.65 9.50
N ALA A 74 24.15 -14.77 9.19
CA ALA A 74 25.37 -15.09 8.44
C ALA A 74 26.62 -14.72 9.21
#